data_AF-A0A814I121-F1
#
_entry.id   AF-A0A814I121-F1
#
_cell.length_a   1.000
_cell.length_b   1.000
_cell.length_c   1.000
_cell.angle_alpha   90.00
_cell.angle_beta   90.00
_cell.angle_gamma   90.00
#
_symmetry.space_group_name_H-M   'P 1'
#
loop_
_entity.id
_entity.type
_entity.pdbx_description
1 polymer ?
#
loop_
_entity_poly.entity_id
_entity_poly.type
_entity_poly.pdbx_seq_one_letter_code
_entity_poly.pdbx_strand_id
1 'polypeptide(L)'
;MNLSNREANLSLYELPMIQKKILQRKCKGQVSIKRIDPKGEYIVIENTCIKKPVVLTNWTLKRRGVDVPSNSFKFEKHFVLHPNKSVKIFAKDKGRNYPPHELMSETVKNWGNGTYAYTSLVNHLNEERASLLEKIEHYEREIQVPVNRIDKDRIQNRLDELDLDNKINLEQDFEFYFEHKNYNEACINDDIDSNEIEDHSI
;
A
#
# COMPACT_ATOMS: atom_id res chain seq x y z
N MET A 1 -11.44 -28.70 43.65
CA MET A 1 -10.71 -28.49 42.39
C MET A 1 -11.68 -27.89 41.39
N ASN A 2 -11.58 -26.60 41.10
CA ASN A 2 -12.38 -25.92 40.07
C ASN A 2 -11.45 -25.53 38.92
N LEU A 3 -11.69 -26.09 37.75
CA LEU A 3 -11.03 -25.77 36.48
C LEU A 3 -11.51 -24.38 36.03
N SER A 4 -10.94 -23.31 36.59
CA SER A 4 -11.40 -21.93 36.34
C SER A 4 -10.41 -21.04 35.60
N ASN A 5 -9.25 -21.51 35.13
CA ASN A 5 -8.27 -20.61 34.50
C ASN A 5 -7.48 -21.28 33.36
N ARG A 6 -8.18 -21.79 32.35
CA ARG A 6 -7.55 -22.26 31.09
C ARG A 6 -8.02 -21.52 29.83
N GLU A 7 -8.63 -20.35 30.00
CA GLU A 7 -8.76 -19.36 28.92
C GLU A 7 -7.66 -18.30 29.04
N ALA A 8 -6.42 -18.75 29.28
CA ALA A 8 -5.27 -17.87 29.22
C ALA A 8 -5.00 -17.52 27.75
N ASN A 9 -5.63 -16.44 27.28
CA ASN A 9 -5.21 -15.56 26.20
C ASN A 9 -4.38 -16.22 25.06
N LEU A 10 -5.06 -16.95 24.16
CA LEU A 10 -4.52 -17.20 22.81
C LEU A 10 -4.30 -15.90 22.01
N SER A 11 -4.89 -14.78 22.45
CA SER A 11 -4.67 -13.43 21.93
C SER A 11 -3.24 -12.91 22.10
N LEU A 12 -2.40 -13.57 22.92
CA LEU A 12 -1.00 -13.17 23.12
C LEU A 12 -0.07 -13.59 21.96
N TYR A 13 -0.55 -14.45 21.04
CA TYR A 13 0.20 -14.94 19.89
C TYR A 13 -0.21 -14.31 18.55
N GLU A 14 -1.19 -13.40 18.54
CA GLU A 14 -1.42 -12.56 17.35
C GLU A 14 -0.20 -11.65 17.17
N LEU A 15 0.67 -12.02 16.22
CA LEU A 15 1.79 -11.17 15.83
C LEU A 15 1.21 -9.81 15.42
N PRO A 16 1.73 -8.68 15.95
CA PRO A 16 1.19 -7.39 15.61
C PRO A 16 1.37 -7.18 14.11
N MET A 17 0.25 -7.06 13.38
CA MET A 17 0.30 -6.71 11.97
C MET A 17 0.79 -5.27 11.83
N ILE A 18 1.92 -5.09 11.16
CA ILE A 18 2.42 -3.75 10.82
C ILE A 18 1.94 -3.37 9.43
N GLN A 19 1.45 -2.15 9.34
CA GLN A 19 1.08 -1.53 8.07
C GLN A 19 2.24 -0.66 7.58
N LYS A 20 2.73 -0.93 6.37
CA LYS A 20 3.66 -0.04 5.66
C LYS A 20 2.92 0.63 4.51
N LYS A 21 3.04 1.96 4.43
CA LYS A 21 2.55 2.71 3.28
C LYS A 21 3.66 2.88 2.25
N ILE A 22 3.45 2.33 1.06
CA ILE A 22 4.31 2.46 -0.11
C ILE A 22 3.74 3.56 -1.01
N LEU A 23 4.61 4.46 -1.45
CA LEU A 23 4.28 5.57 -2.35
C LEU A 23 5.16 5.47 -3.59
N GLN A 24 4.57 5.29 -4.77
CA GLN A 24 5.28 5.34 -6.04
C GLN A 24 4.79 6.53 -6.85
N ARG A 25 5.69 7.50 -7.10
CA ARG A 25 5.40 8.70 -7.89
C ARG A 25 6.03 8.57 -9.28
N LYS A 26 5.31 9.02 -10.29
CA LYS A 26 5.80 9.18 -11.66
C LYS A 26 5.39 10.54 -12.19
N CYS A 27 6.23 11.17 -13.01
CA CYS A 27 5.90 12.43 -13.66
C CYS A 27 6.55 12.51 -15.05
N LYS A 28 5.81 13.06 -16.01
CA LYS A 28 6.26 13.40 -17.36
C LYS A 28 6.32 14.92 -17.48
N GLY A 29 7.50 15.47 -17.23
CA GLY A 29 7.78 16.90 -17.27
C GLY A 29 7.87 17.52 -15.87
N GLN A 30 7.46 18.79 -15.77
CA GLN A 30 7.74 19.64 -14.60
C GLN A 30 6.64 19.67 -13.53
N VAL A 31 5.57 18.89 -13.67
CA VAL A 31 4.46 18.85 -12.70
C VAL A 31 4.44 17.51 -11.99
N SER A 32 4.30 17.52 -10.66
CA SER A 32 4.24 16.31 -9.83
C SER A 32 3.11 16.39 -8.80
N ILE A 33 2.65 15.23 -8.33
CA ILE A 33 1.72 15.12 -7.21
C ILE A 33 2.56 15.03 -5.93
N LYS A 34 2.64 16.15 -5.21
CA LYS A 34 3.51 16.30 -4.03
C LYS A 34 3.00 15.46 -2.86
N ARG A 35 1.74 15.71 -2.48
CA ARG A 35 1.15 15.19 -1.25
C ARG A 35 -0.36 14.98 -1.43
N ILE A 36 -0.86 13.96 -0.75
CA ILE A 36 -2.28 13.73 -0.52
C ILE A 36 -2.49 13.78 0.98
N ASP A 37 -3.53 14.48 1.40
CA ASP A 37 -3.89 14.55 2.81
C ASP A 37 -4.31 13.16 3.34
N PRO A 38 -3.81 12.70 4.50
CA PRO A 38 -4.15 11.39 5.06
C PRO A 38 -5.65 11.19 5.31
N LYS A 39 -6.42 12.26 5.53
CA LYS A 39 -7.89 12.22 5.70
C LYS A 39 -8.64 12.41 4.39
N GLY A 40 -7.92 12.56 3.27
CA GLY A 40 -8.50 12.81 1.95
C GLY A 40 -9.11 14.22 1.81
N GLU A 41 -8.71 15.19 2.64
CA GLU A 41 -9.28 16.54 2.58
C GLU A 41 -8.76 17.37 1.40
N TYR A 42 -7.52 17.13 0.97
CA TYR A 42 -6.92 17.84 -0.16
C TYR A 42 -5.81 17.05 -0.86
N ILE A 43 -5.48 17.49 -2.08
CA ILE A 43 -4.32 17.04 -2.86
C ILE A 43 -3.47 18.25 -3.21
N VAL A 44 -2.14 18.12 -3.17
CA VAL A 44 -1.18 19.17 -3.55
C VAL A 44 -0.46 18.77 -4.82
N ILE A 45 -0.51 19.64 -5.81
CA ILE A 45 0.24 19.54 -7.06
C ILE A 45 1.30 20.64 -7.06
N GLU A 46 2.52 20.32 -7.52
CA GLU A 46 3.62 21.28 -7.60
C GLU A 46 4.22 21.34 -9.00
N ASN A 47 4.71 22.53 -9.36
CA ASN A 47 5.61 22.72 -10.48
C ASN A 47 7.04 22.71 -9.95
N THR A 48 7.80 21.67 -10.30
CA THR A 48 9.19 21.48 -9.87
C THR A 48 10.18 22.30 -10.71
N CYS A 49 9.75 22.90 -11.81
CA CYS A 49 10.62 23.78 -12.59
C CYS A 49 10.76 25.15 -11.90
N ILE A 50 11.99 25.65 -11.84
CA ILE A 50 12.32 26.95 -11.24
C ILE A 50 12.11 28.10 -12.24
N LYS A 51 12.08 27.83 -13.54
CA LYS A 51 12.10 28.86 -14.60
C LYS A 51 10.81 29.00 -15.38
N LYS A 52 10.10 27.91 -15.68
CA LYS A 52 8.99 27.89 -16.63
C LYS A 52 7.64 27.66 -15.93
N PRO A 53 6.62 28.48 -16.20
CA PRO A 53 5.26 28.18 -15.73
C PRO A 53 4.67 26.99 -16.50
N VAL A 54 3.62 26.39 -15.93
CA VAL A 54 2.81 25.35 -16.59
C VAL A 54 1.39 25.84 -16.74
N VAL A 55 0.85 25.74 -17.94
CA VAL A 55 -0.57 25.98 -18.19
C VAL A 55 -1.34 24.69 -17.92
N LEU A 56 -2.17 24.66 -16.88
CA LEU A 56 -3.00 23.52 -16.49
C LEU A 56 -4.45 23.64 -17.02
N THR A 57 -4.70 24.55 -17.94
CA THR A 57 -6.01 24.75 -18.58
C THR A 57 -6.63 23.43 -19.04
N ASN A 58 -7.83 23.10 -18.53
CA ASN A 58 -8.57 21.87 -18.84
C ASN A 58 -7.85 20.56 -18.45
N TRP A 59 -6.82 20.61 -17.62
CA TRP A 59 -6.26 19.39 -17.04
C TRP A 59 -7.25 18.81 -16.03
N THR A 60 -7.18 17.50 -15.82
CA THR A 60 -8.04 16.78 -14.90
C THR A 60 -7.20 16.00 -13.89
N LEU A 61 -7.40 16.28 -12.61
CA LEU A 61 -6.94 15.46 -11.51
C LEU A 61 -7.96 14.36 -11.25
N LYS A 62 -7.53 13.10 -11.24
CA LYS A 62 -8.36 11.93 -11.00
C LYS A 62 -7.80 11.13 -9.84
N ARG A 63 -8.67 10.58 -9.00
CA ARG A 63 -8.28 9.66 -7.93
C ARG A 63 -9.29 8.53 -7.85
N ARG A 64 -8.80 7.30 -7.69
CA ARG A 64 -9.60 6.06 -7.61
C ARG A 64 -8.81 4.97 -6.91
N GLY A 65 -9.47 3.95 -6.37
CA GLY A 65 -8.79 2.84 -5.72
C GLY A 65 -9.74 1.85 -5.05
N VAL A 66 -9.19 1.01 -4.19
CA VAL A 66 -9.95 0.11 -3.32
C VAL A 66 -10.37 0.93 -2.09
N ASP A 67 -11.67 0.96 -1.81
CA ASP A 67 -12.29 1.79 -0.77
C ASP A 67 -12.05 3.30 -0.94
N VAL A 68 -11.65 3.72 -2.14
CA VAL A 68 -11.42 5.13 -2.49
C VAL A 68 -12.42 5.54 -3.57
N PRO A 69 -13.27 6.55 -3.33
CA PRO A 69 -14.22 7.04 -4.32
C PRO A 69 -13.52 7.49 -5.61
N SER A 70 -14.13 7.16 -6.75
CA SER A 70 -13.67 7.64 -8.06
C SER A 70 -14.04 9.11 -8.22
N ASN A 71 -13.08 9.98 -7.93
CA ASN A 71 -13.25 11.43 -7.95
C ASN A 71 -12.45 12.07 -9.06
N SER A 72 -12.96 13.19 -9.57
CA SER A 72 -12.22 14.01 -10.52
C SER A 72 -12.44 15.50 -10.27
N PHE A 73 -11.39 16.28 -10.54
CA PHE A 73 -11.41 17.73 -10.51
C PHE A 73 -10.79 18.25 -11.79
N LYS A 74 -11.49 19.15 -12.49
CA LYS A 74 -11.01 19.77 -13.71
C LYS A 74 -10.56 21.20 -13.41
N PHE A 75 -9.36 21.55 -13.85
CA PHE A 75 -8.86 22.91 -13.74
C PHE A 75 -9.63 23.86 -14.66
N GLU A 76 -9.86 25.08 -14.16
CA GLU A 76 -10.50 26.16 -14.91
C GLU A 76 -9.70 26.56 -16.15
N LYS A 77 -10.36 27.31 -17.03
CA LYS A 77 -9.69 27.88 -18.20
C LYS A 77 -8.61 28.86 -17.74
N HIS A 78 -7.44 28.80 -18.38
CA HIS A 78 -6.31 29.72 -18.15
C HIS A 78 -5.61 29.58 -16.79
N PHE A 79 -5.80 28.47 -16.05
CA PHE A 79 -5.03 28.24 -14.83
C PHE A 79 -3.53 28.06 -15.14
N VAL A 80 -2.67 28.86 -14.49
CA VAL A 80 -1.22 28.81 -14.65
C VAL A 80 -0.53 28.51 -13.31
N LEU A 81 0.19 27.40 -13.27
CA LEU A 81 1.03 27.03 -12.13
C LEU A 81 2.45 27.59 -12.34
N HIS A 82 2.76 28.65 -11.60
CA HIS A 82 4.03 29.36 -11.68
C HIS A 82 5.23 28.50 -11.25
N PRO A 83 6.46 28.86 -11.66
CA PRO A 83 7.66 28.10 -11.31
C PRO A 83 7.85 27.97 -9.80
N ASN A 84 8.26 26.79 -9.35
CA ASN A 84 8.47 26.46 -7.94
C ASN A 84 7.27 26.80 -7.02
N LYS A 85 6.05 26.78 -7.59
CA LYS A 85 4.80 26.97 -6.85
C LYS A 85 4.00 25.68 -6.83
N SER A 86 3.13 25.61 -5.83
CA SER A 86 2.16 24.53 -5.68
C SER A 86 0.75 25.10 -5.58
N VAL A 87 -0.21 24.29 -5.99
CA VAL A 87 -1.64 24.51 -5.78
C VAL A 87 -2.19 23.39 -4.92
N LYS A 88 -3.02 23.74 -3.95
CA LYS A 88 -3.74 22.81 -3.09
C LYS A 88 -5.19 22.73 -3.57
N ILE A 89 -5.68 21.51 -3.79
CA ILE A 89 -7.04 21.25 -4.27
C ILE A 89 -7.81 20.57 -3.14
N PHE A 90 -8.66 21.33 -2.47
CA PHE A 90 -9.54 20.85 -1.42
C PHE A 90 -10.75 20.11 -1.99
N ALA A 91 -11.19 19.11 -1.24
CA ALA A 91 -12.55 18.59 -1.35
C ALA A 91 -13.57 19.65 -0.91
N LYS A 92 -14.82 19.47 -1.33
CA LYS A 92 -15.95 20.34 -1.04
C LYS A 92 -16.08 20.58 0.45
N ASP A 93 -16.13 21.85 0.83
CA ASP A 93 -16.31 22.31 2.22
C ASP A 93 -15.20 21.83 3.19
N LYS A 94 -14.03 21.41 2.68
CA LYS A 94 -12.87 20.98 3.50
C LYS A 94 -11.76 22.02 3.61
N GLY A 95 -11.93 23.19 2.99
CA GLY A 95 -10.92 24.23 3.00
C GLY A 95 -11.38 25.53 2.36
N ARG A 96 -10.42 26.39 2.02
CA ARG A 96 -10.67 27.70 1.40
C ARG A 96 -10.57 27.59 -0.12
N ASN A 97 -11.35 28.43 -0.80
CA ASN A 97 -11.16 28.69 -2.23
C ASN A 97 -10.45 30.05 -2.38
N TYR A 98 -9.13 30.02 -2.63
CA TYR A 98 -8.29 31.19 -2.82
C TYR A 98 -7.35 30.99 -4.02
N PRO A 99 -7.86 31.10 -5.26
CA PRO A 99 -7.05 30.93 -6.46
C PRO A 99 -5.92 31.98 -6.54
N PRO A 100 -4.73 31.62 -7.07
CA PRO A 100 -4.39 30.33 -7.66
C PRO A 100 -3.81 29.31 -6.66
N HIS A 101 -3.70 29.66 -5.38
CA HIS A 101 -2.96 28.86 -4.40
C HIS A 101 -3.79 27.71 -3.81
N GLU A 102 -5.07 27.97 -3.58
CA GLU A 102 -6.02 27.02 -3.01
C GLU A 102 -7.27 26.99 -3.86
N LEU A 103 -7.64 25.81 -4.35
CA LEU A 103 -8.84 25.57 -5.14
C LEU A 103 -9.77 24.66 -4.34
N MET A 104 -11.07 24.84 -4.48
CA MET A 104 -12.06 23.96 -3.88
C MET A 104 -12.87 23.25 -4.97
N SER A 105 -12.99 21.94 -4.88
CA SER A 105 -13.91 21.18 -5.73
C SER A 105 -15.35 21.34 -5.25
N GLU A 106 -16.29 21.58 -6.17
CA GLU A 106 -17.72 21.61 -5.86
C GLU A 106 -18.36 20.21 -5.81
N THR A 107 -17.70 19.22 -6.41
CA THR A 107 -18.24 17.87 -6.64
C THR A 107 -17.60 16.81 -5.75
N VAL A 108 -16.32 16.95 -5.41
CA VAL A 108 -15.56 15.96 -4.63
C VAL A 108 -15.78 16.20 -3.14
N LYS A 109 -16.60 15.38 -2.46
CA LYS A 109 -16.84 15.51 -1.01
C LYS A 109 -15.63 15.13 -0.14
N ASN A 110 -14.83 14.17 -0.60
CA ASN A 110 -13.59 13.72 0.03
C ASN A 110 -12.77 12.96 -1.02
N TRP A 111 -11.45 13.12 -1.04
CA TRP A 111 -10.55 12.44 -1.99
C TRP A 111 -10.31 10.96 -1.66
N GLY A 112 -10.60 10.55 -0.43
CA GLY A 112 -10.53 9.19 0.07
C GLY A 112 -9.13 8.73 0.42
N ASN A 113 -9.07 7.74 1.29
CA ASN A 113 -7.90 6.97 1.68
C ASN A 113 -8.28 5.49 1.69
N GLY A 114 -7.36 4.62 1.28
CA GLY A 114 -7.63 3.18 1.20
C GLY A 114 -6.33 2.39 1.16
N THR A 115 -6.46 1.06 1.12
CA THR A 115 -5.33 0.14 1.01
C THR A 115 -4.62 0.26 -0.34
N TYR A 116 -5.34 0.68 -1.38
CA TYR A 116 -4.80 0.97 -2.68
C TYR A 116 -5.46 2.23 -3.24
N ALA A 117 -4.66 3.21 -3.66
CA ALA A 117 -5.16 4.42 -4.30
C ALA A 117 -4.24 4.85 -5.45
N TYR A 118 -4.84 5.16 -6.60
CA TYR A 118 -4.17 5.71 -7.75
C TYR A 118 -4.67 7.12 -8.03
N THR A 119 -3.75 8.08 -8.04
CA THR A 119 -4.03 9.48 -8.36
C THR A 119 -3.27 9.86 -9.61
N SER A 120 -3.94 10.44 -10.60
CA SER A 120 -3.32 10.88 -11.84
C SER A 120 -3.73 12.30 -12.21
N LEU A 121 -2.78 13.01 -12.80
CA LEU A 121 -2.97 14.32 -13.39
C LEU A 121 -2.85 14.19 -14.90
N VAL A 122 -3.95 14.45 -15.60
CA VAL A 122 -4.11 14.24 -17.04
C VAL A 122 -4.28 15.60 -17.72
N ASN A 123 -3.58 15.83 -18.83
CA ASN A 123 -3.73 17.09 -19.58
C ASN A 123 -4.98 17.10 -20.47
N HIS A 124 -5.20 18.22 -21.17
CA HIS A 124 -6.33 18.40 -22.09
C HIS A 124 -6.30 17.46 -23.31
N LEU A 125 -5.16 16.82 -23.61
CA LEU A 125 -4.99 15.82 -24.67
C LEU A 125 -5.17 14.38 -24.15
N ASN A 126 -5.67 14.21 -22.92
CA ASN A 126 -5.80 12.92 -22.24
C ASN A 126 -4.47 12.19 -21.95
N GLU A 127 -3.34 12.90 -21.96
CA GLU A 127 -2.05 12.33 -21.59
C GLU A 127 -1.82 12.44 -20.07
N GLU A 128 -1.42 11.34 -19.44
CA GLU A 128 -1.00 11.37 -18.04
C GLU A 128 0.35 12.08 -17.87
N ARG A 129 0.35 13.18 -17.12
CA ARG A 129 1.53 14.01 -16.86
C ARG A 129 2.12 13.78 -15.47
N ALA A 130 1.34 13.31 -14.51
CA ALA A 130 1.85 12.83 -13.24
C ALA A 130 0.94 11.75 -12.66
N SER A 131 1.51 10.84 -11.89
CA SER A 131 0.76 9.85 -11.12
C SER A 131 1.42 9.57 -9.78
N LEU A 132 0.58 9.21 -8.82
CA LEU A 132 0.95 8.76 -7.49
C LEU A 132 0.11 7.53 -7.16
N LEU A 133 0.82 6.42 -6.95
CA LEU A 133 0.28 5.17 -6.44
C LEU A 133 0.56 5.08 -4.94
N GLU A 134 -0.48 4.85 -4.15
CA GLU A 134 -0.42 4.58 -2.72
C GLU A 134 -0.87 3.13 -2.48
N LYS A 135 -0.03 2.33 -1.81
CA LYS A 135 -0.35 0.95 -1.43
C LYS A 135 -0.03 0.76 0.05
N ILE A 136 -0.96 0.19 0.80
CA ILE A 136 -0.75 -0.28 2.17
C ILE A 136 -0.46 -1.77 2.09
N GLU A 137 0.69 -2.17 2.60
CA GLU A 137 1.06 -3.57 2.74
C GLU A 137 1.06 -3.95 4.23
N HIS A 138 0.54 -5.14 4.53
CA HIS A 138 0.52 -5.72 5.87
C HIS A 138 1.65 -6.73 5.99
N TYR A 139 2.39 -6.67 7.10
CA TYR A 139 3.46 -7.59 7.40
C TYR A 139 3.30 -8.08 8.83
N GLU A 140 3.50 -9.37 9.02
CA GLU A 140 3.78 -9.93 10.33
C GLU A 140 5.22 -9.57 10.69
N ARG A 141 5.46 -8.96 11.85
CA ARG A 141 6.81 -8.94 12.43
C ARG A 141 6.91 -10.07 13.43
N GLU A 142 7.88 -10.94 13.21
CA GLU A 142 8.44 -11.73 14.30
C GLU A 142 9.05 -10.77 15.32
N ILE A 143 8.45 -10.68 16.52
CA ILE A 143 9.10 -10.02 17.63
C ILE A 143 10.20 -10.97 18.11
N GLN A 144 11.47 -10.66 17.84
CA GLN A 144 12.57 -11.28 18.56
C GLN A 144 12.49 -10.82 20.02
N VAL A 145 11.82 -11.61 20.84
CA VAL A 145 11.87 -11.43 22.30
C VAL A 145 13.28 -11.84 22.72
N PRO A 146 14.10 -10.95 23.33
CA PRO A 146 15.41 -11.35 23.81
C PRO A 146 15.23 -12.47 24.84
N VAL A 147 15.74 -13.66 24.49
CA VAL A 147 15.72 -14.88 25.33
C VAL A 147 16.46 -14.67 26.66
N ASN A 148 17.15 -13.54 26.83
CA ASN A 148 17.93 -13.18 28.02
C ASN A 148 17.09 -12.87 29.28
N ARG A 149 15.76 -13.00 29.21
CA ARG A 149 14.87 -13.05 30.39
C ARG A 149 14.19 -14.41 30.59
N ILE A 150 14.61 -15.43 29.83
CA ILE A 150 14.22 -16.80 30.11
C ILE A 150 15.21 -17.33 31.13
N ASP A 151 14.81 -17.29 32.39
CA ASP A 151 15.48 -17.98 33.47
C ASP A 151 15.33 -19.49 33.22
N LYS A 152 16.31 -20.06 32.51
CA LYS A 152 16.31 -21.46 32.09
C LYS A 152 16.21 -22.39 33.30
N ASP A 153 16.80 -21.99 34.44
CA ASP A 153 16.75 -22.75 35.68
C ASP A 153 15.34 -22.74 36.25
N ARG A 154 14.62 -21.60 36.18
CA ARG A 154 13.21 -21.53 36.58
C ARG A 154 12.28 -22.33 35.67
N ILE A 155 12.62 -22.50 34.40
CA ILE A 155 11.86 -23.37 33.48
C ILE A 155 12.19 -24.84 33.75
N GLN A 156 13.46 -25.17 33.96
CA GLN A 156 13.90 -26.54 34.22
C GLN A 156 13.32 -27.05 35.55
N ASN A 157 13.39 -26.25 36.62
CA ASN A 157 12.78 -26.60 37.90
C ASN A 157 11.26 -26.85 37.78
N ARG A 158 10.56 -26.12 36.90
CA ARG A 158 9.14 -26.36 36.63
C ARG A 158 8.88 -27.60 35.76
N LEU A 159 9.81 -27.97 34.88
CA LEU A 159 9.74 -29.21 34.10
C LEU A 159 10.00 -30.44 34.98
N ASP A 160 10.93 -30.31 35.93
CA ASP A 160 11.27 -31.35 36.90
C ASP A 160 10.13 -31.53 37.94
N GLU A 161 9.44 -30.45 38.33
CA GLU A 161 8.20 -30.51 39.15
C GLU A 161 7.01 -31.16 38.44
N LEU A 162 7.03 -31.24 37.10
CA LEU A 162 5.94 -31.81 36.30
C LEU A 162 6.03 -33.33 36.11
N ASP A 163 7.07 -33.99 36.65
CA ASP A 163 7.26 -35.45 36.69
C ASP A 163 6.82 -36.16 35.39
N LEU A 164 7.36 -35.72 34.25
CA LEU A 164 7.15 -36.36 32.95
C LEU A 164 8.12 -37.54 32.72
N ASP A 165 8.27 -38.40 33.72
CA ASP A 165 8.84 -39.75 33.52
C ASP A 165 7.86 -40.67 32.76
N ASN A 166 6.64 -40.23 32.49
CA ASN A 166 5.81 -40.80 31.43
C ASN A 166 6.27 -40.30 30.07
N LYS A 167 7.32 -40.98 29.56
CA LYS A 167 7.70 -41.13 28.15
C LYS A 167 6.67 -40.57 27.16
N ILE A 168 6.94 -39.37 26.64
CA ILE A 168 6.55 -39.08 25.27
C ILE A 168 7.49 -39.89 24.39
N ASN A 169 6.97 -40.96 23.79
CA ASN A 169 7.71 -41.73 22.82
C ASN A 169 7.76 -40.93 21.51
N LEU A 170 8.80 -40.12 21.36
CA LEU A 170 9.01 -39.25 20.20
C LEU A 170 9.02 -39.99 18.85
N GLU A 171 9.16 -41.31 18.79
CA GLU A 171 9.03 -42.05 17.51
C GLU A 171 7.59 -42.39 17.12
N GLN A 172 6.63 -42.38 18.05
CA GLN A 172 5.21 -42.68 17.75
C GLN A 172 4.37 -41.43 17.49
N ASP A 173 4.76 -40.27 18.01
CA ASP A 173 3.97 -39.03 17.91
C ASP A 173 4.30 -38.16 16.67
N PHE A 174 5.22 -38.59 15.80
CA PHE A 174 5.50 -37.89 14.53
C PHE A 174 4.60 -38.30 13.35
N GLU A 175 3.68 -39.24 13.53
CA GLU A 175 2.89 -39.77 12.40
C GLU A 175 1.59 -39.00 12.07
N PHE A 176 1.37 -37.81 12.65
CA PHE A 176 0.14 -37.08 12.36
C PHE A 176 0.35 -35.57 12.33
N TYR A 177 0.87 -35.05 11.22
CA TYR A 177 0.49 -33.78 10.57
C TYR A 177 1.40 -33.55 9.34
N PHE A 178 1.26 -34.42 8.33
CA PHE A 178 1.66 -34.11 6.96
C PHE A 178 0.47 -34.36 6.05
N GLU A 179 -0.47 -33.43 6.04
CA GLU A 179 -1.37 -33.26 4.90
C GLU A 179 -1.44 -31.77 4.60
N HIS A 180 -0.78 -31.39 3.51
CA HIS A 180 -1.21 -30.48 2.43
C HIS A 180 0.01 -30.12 1.59
N LYS A 181 0.54 -31.10 0.84
CA LYS A 181 1.23 -30.80 -0.42
C LYS A 181 0.16 -30.73 -1.50
N ASN A 182 -0.10 -29.53 -1.99
CA ASN A 182 -0.38 -29.25 -3.41
C ASN A 182 -0.61 -27.74 -3.57
N TYR A 183 0.38 -27.03 -4.12
CA TYR A 183 0.23 -26.19 -5.31
C TYR A 183 1.63 -25.84 -5.84
N ASN A 184 2.08 -26.65 -6.79
CA ASN A 184 3.01 -26.42 -7.89
C ASN A 184 3.94 -25.18 -7.81
N GLU A 185 5.20 -25.43 -7.45
CA GLU A 185 6.30 -24.88 -8.23
C GLU A 185 6.50 -25.76 -9.47
N ALA A 186 6.45 -25.16 -10.65
CA ALA A 186 7.08 -25.70 -11.84
C ALA A 186 7.92 -24.56 -12.44
N CYS A 187 9.15 -24.45 -11.96
CA CYS A 187 10.25 -24.00 -12.79
C CYS A 187 10.84 -25.24 -13.46
N ILE A 188 11.03 -25.20 -14.78
CA ILE A 188 12.21 -25.73 -15.48
C ILE A 188 12.21 -25.06 -16.86
N ASN A 189 13.30 -24.34 -17.12
CA ASN A 189 13.70 -23.84 -18.43
C ASN A 189 14.21 -25.02 -19.29
N ASP A 190 14.16 -24.89 -20.62
CA ASP A 190 15.34 -24.88 -21.49
C ASP A 190 14.96 -25.25 -22.94
N ASP A 191 15.33 -24.33 -23.83
CA ASP A 191 15.97 -24.54 -25.13
C ASP A 191 15.23 -25.09 -26.39
N ILE A 192 15.28 -24.25 -27.46
CA ILE A 192 15.81 -24.52 -28.84
C ILE A 192 15.02 -25.57 -29.68
N ASP A 193 14.66 -25.44 -30.97
CA ASP A 193 15.04 -24.61 -32.11
C ASP A 193 13.96 -24.69 -33.22
N SER A 194 14.00 -23.72 -34.14
CA SER A 194 13.86 -23.83 -35.61
C SER A 194 12.53 -24.15 -36.35
N ASN A 195 12.37 -23.35 -37.42
CA ASN A 195 11.79 -23.60 -38.76
C ASN A 195 10.25 -23.51 -38.93
N GLU A 196 9.74 -22.43 -39.54
CA GLU A 196 9.62 -22.11 -40.99
C GLU A 196 8.24 -22.53 -41.55
N ILE A 197 7.52 -21.59 -42.17
CA ILE A 197 6.98 -21.66 -43.55
C ILE A 197 5.98 -20.49 -43.79
N GLU A 198 6.44 -19.60 -44.67
CA GLU A 198 5.76 -18.92 -45.81
C GLU A 198 4.48 -18.06 -45.63
N ASP A 199 4.69 -16.76 -45.89
CA ASP A 199 4.20 -16.01 -47.06
C ASP A 199 2.85 -16.43 -47.69
N HIS A 200 1.88 -15.52 -47.70
CA HIS A 200 1.38 -15.00 -48.97
C HIS A 200 0.67 -13.66 -48.79
N SER A 201 1.27 -12.67 -49.44
CA SER A 201 0.66 -11.42 -49.86
C SER A 201 -0.50 -11.67 -50.85
N ILE A 202 -1.59 -10.89 -50.73
CA ILE A 202 -2.18 -10.00 -51.75
C ILE A 202 -3.06 -8.98 -51.00
#